data_AF-A0A0Q4XNE7-F1
#
_entry.id   AF-A0A0Q4XNE7-F1
#
_cell.length_a   1.000
_cell.length_b   1.000
_cell.length_c   1.000
_cell.angle_alpha   90.00
_cell.angle_beta   90.00
_cell.angle_gamma   90.00
#
_symmetry.space_group_name_H-M   'P 1'
#
loop_
_entity.id
_entity.type
_entity.pdbx_description
1 polymer ?
#
loop_
_entity_poly.entity_id
_entity_poly.type
_entity_poly.pdbx_seq_one_letter_code
_entity_poly.pdbx_strand_id
1 'polypeptide(L)' 'MVVQAYETQAIQEAIECGMARSELMLILDGLCVTDLVSPHAGEPPADYAARATGELMVRYLAHNEDDTVPPPTGGL' A
#
# COMPACT_ATOMS: atom_id res chain seq x y z
N MET A 1 15.26 -15.88 0.86
CA MET A 1 14.96 -15.28 2.18
C MET A 1 14.91 -13.74 2.18
N VAL A 2 15.47 -13.03 1.19
CA VAL A 2 15.46 -11.55 1.15
C VAL A 2 14.06 -10.95 0.93
N VAL A 3 13.22 -11.61 0.13
CA VAL A 3 11.83 -11.18 -0.16
C VAL A 3 10.99 -11.02 1.11
N GLN A 4 11.12 -11.92 2.09
CA GLN A 4 10.38 -11.81 3.35
C GLN A 4 10.87 -10.64 4.23
N ALA A 5 12.14 -10.26 4.13
CA ALA A 5 12.65 -9.10 4.86
C ALA A 5 12.09 -7.79 4.29
N TYR A 6 12.02 -7.67 2.96
CA TYR A 6 11.38 -6.54 2.27
C TYR A 6 9.91 -6.41 2.66
N GLU A 7 9.16 -7.52 2.57
CA GLU A 7 7.73 -7.52 2.86
C GLU A 7 7.44 -7.19 4.32
N THR A 8 8.18 -7.79 5.26
CA THR A 8 8.02 -7.52 6.70
C THR A 8 8.31 -6.06 7.03
N GLN A 9 9.36 -5.48 6.45
CA GLN A 9 9.74 -4.10 6.75
C GLN A 9 8.75 -3.08 6.15
N ALA A 10 8.29 -3.29 4.92
CA ALA A 10 7.31 -2.41 4.29
C ALA A 10 5.95 -2.44 5.02
N ILE A 11 5.49 -3.61 5.47
CA ILE A 11 4.25 -3.73 6.25
C ILE A 11 4.38 -2.98 7.58
N GLN A 12 5.52 -3.12 8.26
CA GLN A 12 5.77 -2.44 9.53
C GLN A 12 5.77 -0.91 9.36
N GLU A 13 6.47 -0.39 8.36
CA GLU A 13 6.51 1.05 8.08
C GLU A 13 5.13 1.61 7.70
N ALA A 14 4.33 0.89 6.90
CA ALA A 14 2.97 1.31 6.57
C ALA A 14 2.07 1.44 7.82
N ILE A 15 2.19 0.50 8.76
CA ILE A 15 1.46 0.55 10.03
C ILE A 15 1.95 1.72 10.90
N GLU A 16 3.27 1.95 10.97
CA GLU A 16 3.85 3.09 11.70
C GLU A 16 3.45 4.43 11.10
N CYS A 17 3.23 4.51 9.79
CA CYS A 17 2.70 5.68 9.10
C CYS A 17 1.19 5.87 9.28
N GLY A 18 0.51 5.00 10.04
CA GLY A 18 -0.89 5.15 10.42
C GLY A 18 -1.90 4.40 9.55
N MET A 19 -1.44 3.54 8.63
CA MET A 19 -2.35 2.67 7.87
C MET A 19 -2.82 1.51 8.75
N ALA A 20 -4.14 1.31 8.86
CA ALA A 20 -4.65 0.14 9.56
C ALA A 20 -4.35 -1.13 8.76
N ARG A 21 -4.06 -2.22 9.46
CA ARG A 21 -3.76 -3.51 8.82
C ARG A 21 -4.88 -4.00 7.90
N SER A 22 -6.13 -3.71 8.24
CA SER A 22 -7.30 -4.03 7.41
C SER A 22 -7.34 -3.22 6.11
N GLU A 23 -6.96 -1.95 6.15
CA GLU A 23 -6.88 -1.08 4.97
C GLU A 23 -5.74 -1.51 4.05
N LEU A 24 -4.60 -1.86 4.63
CA LEU A 24 -3.48 -2.44 3.90
C LEU A 24 -3.90 -3.73 3.17
N MET A 25 -4.64 -4.62 3.84
CA MET A 25 -5.15 -5.85 3.21
C MET A 25 -6.12 -5.57 2.07
N LEU A 26 -6.96 -4.53 2.18
CA LEU A 26 -7.86 -4.11 1.10
C LEU A 26 -7.09 -3.58 -0.11
N ILE A 27 -6.05 -2.76 0.12
CA ILE A 27 -5.20 -2.22 -0.96
C ILE A 27 -4.42 -3.33 -1.66
N LEU A 28 -3.95 -4.32 -0.89
CA LEU A 28 -3.19 -5.44 -1.44
C LEU A 28 -4.06 -6.42 -2.22
N ASP A 29 -5.36 -6.53 -1.93
CA ASP A 29 -6.31 -7.43 -2.61
C ASP A 29 -5.78 -8.86 -2.80
N GLY A 30 -5.10 -9.39 -1.78
CA GLY A 30 -4.50 -10.73 -1.79
C GLY A 30 -3.13 -10.84 -2.49
N LEU A 31 -2.57 -9.75 -2.99
CA LEU A 31 -1.21 -9.68 -3.53
C LEU A 31 -0.16 -9.42 -2.43
N CYS A 32 1.09 -9.80 -2.68
CA CYS A 32 2.20 -9.37 -1.83
C CYS A 32 2.60 -7.93 -2.16
N VAL A 33 3.21 -7.24 -1.19
CA VAL A 33 3.73 -5.87 -1.41
C VAL A 33 4.73 -5.87 -2.57
N THR A 34 5.54 -6.91 -2.72
CA THR A 34 6.52 -7.04 -3.80
C THR A 34 5.91 -7.27 -5.19
N ASP A 35 4.68 -7.77 -5.26
CA ASP A 35 3.94 -7.91 -6.52
C ASP A 35 3.39 -6.55 -6.96
N LEU A 36 2.98 -5.73 -5.99
CA LEU A 36 2.46 -4.39 -6.21
C LEU A 36 3.59 -3.38 -6.50
N VAL A 37 4.71 -3.55 -5.79
CA VAL A 37 5.89 -2.68 -5.83
C VAL A 37 7.12 -3.58 -5.92
N SER A 38 7.61 -3.82 -7.13
CA SER A 38 8.80 -4.67 -7.30
C SER A 38 10.06 -4.00 -6.71
N PRO A 39 10.91 -4.75 -5.99
CA PRO A 39 12.19 -4.23 -5.52
C PRO A 39 13.15 -3.98 -6.69
N HIS A 40 13.95 -2.93 -6.60
CA HIS A 40 14.99 -2.68 -7.59
C HIS A 40 16.20 -3.60 -7.36
N ALA A 41 16.97 -3.85 -8.42
CA ALA A 41 18.17 -4.67 -8.32
C ALA A 41 19.20 -4.02 -7.38
N GLY A 42 19.56 -4.72 -6.30
CA GLY A 42 20.52 -4.23 -5.31
C GLY A 42 19.96 -3.17 -4.35
N GLU A 43 18.66 -2.92 -4.36
CA GLU A 43 18.01 -1.99 -3.44
C GLU A 43 18.17 -2.46 -1.98
N PRO A 44 18.62 -1.62 -1.05
CA PRO A 44 18.61 -1.96 0.36
C PRO A 44 17.18 -2.15 0.91
N PRO A 45 16.96 -3.05 1.89
CA PRO A 45 15.64 -3.26 2.52
C PRO A 45 14.95 -2.01 3.05
N ALA A 46 15.70 -1.09 3.65
CA ALA A 46 15.14 0.17 4.15
C ALA A 46 14.68 1.12 3.03
N ASP A 47 15.44 1.20 1.93
CA ASP A 47 15.09 2.06 0.80
C ASP A 47 13.86 1.52 0.07
N TYR A 48 13.77 0.18 -0.07
CA TYR A 48 12.57 -0.49 -0.57
C TYR A 48 11.36 -0.19 0.32
N ALA A 49 11.49 -0.33 1.63
CA ALA A 49 10.38 -0.17 2.57
C ALA A 49 9.82 1.25 2.53
N ALA A 50 10.68 2.27 2.52
CA ALA A 50 10.25 3.66 2.44
C ALA A 50 9.47 3.95 1.14
N ARG A 51 9.97 3.43 0.00
CA ARG A 51 9.34 3.58 -1.31
C ARG A 51 8.00 2.83 -1.39
N ALA A 52 7.98 1.58 -0.97
CA ALA A 52 6.78 0.74 -0.95
C ALA A 52 5.70 1.35 -0.05
N THR A 53 6.07 1.90 1.11
CA THR A 53 5.16 2.59 2.02
C THR A 53 4.54 3.83 1.37
N GLY A 54 5.33 4.66 0.68
CA GLY A 54 4.82 5.83 -0.04
C GLY A 54 3.82 5.43 -1.14
N GLU A 55 4.15 4.40 -1.90
CA GLU A 55 3.30 3.82 -2.95
C GLU A 55 1.98 3.24 -2.41
N LEU A 56 2.02 2.59 -1.24
CA LEU A 56 0.82 2.10 -0.55
C LEU A 56 -0.03 3.26 -0.04
N MET A 57 0.58 4.32 0.48
CA MET A 57 -0.13 5.49 0.97
C MET A 57 -0.84 6.26 -0.16
N VAL A 58 -0.21 6.38 -1.34
CA VAL A 58 -0.86 6.99 -2.52
C VAL A 58 -2.10 6.19 -2.93
N ARG A 59 -2.02 4.85 -2.96
CA ARG A 59 -3.16 3.98 -3.28
C ARG A 59 -4.26 4.08 -2.22
N TYR A 60 -3.88 4.13 -0.95
CA TYR A 60 -4.82 4.35 0.16
C TYR A 60 -5.60 5.65 -0.04
N LEU A 61 -4.92 6.75 -0.33
CA LEU A 61 -5.56 8.04 -0.54
C LEU A 61 -6.49 8.02 -1.75
N ALA A 62 -6.05 7.45 -2.88
CA ALA A 62 -6.88 7.32 -4.08
C ALA A 62 -8.14 6.47 -3.85
N HIS A 63 -8.01 5.35 -3.14
CA HIS A 63 -9.16 4.49 -2.78
C HIS A 63 -10.18 5.24 -1.91
N ASN A 64 -9.73 6.08 -0.99
CA ASN A 64 -10.62 6.90 -0.17
C ASN A 64 -11.28 8.05 -0.96
N GLU A 65 -10.63 8.59 -1.98
CA GLU A 65 -11.24 9.59 -2.86
C GLU A 65 -12.40 9.00 -3.68
N ASP A 66 -12.26 7.77 -4.19
CA ASP A 66 -13.34 7.08 -4.92
C ASP A 66 -14.58 6.78 -4.05
N ASP A 67 -14.39 6.53 -2.75
CA ASP A 67 -15.50 6.31 -1.79
C ASP A 67 -16.31 7.60 -1.50
N THR A 68 -15.79 8.77 -1.88
CA THR A 68 -16.45 10.07 -1.61
C THR A 68 -17.38 10.54 -2.73
N VAL A 69 -17.59 9.77 -3.80
CA VAL A 69 -18.52 10.16 -4.86
C VAL A 69 -19.97 9.86 -4.43
N PRO A 70 -20.82 10.87 -4.15
CA PRO A 70 -22.23 10.61 -3.88
C PRO A 70 -22.89 9.99 -5.12
N PRO A 71 -23.87 9.05 -4.95
CA PRO A 71 -24.56 8.47 -6.08
C PRO A 71 -25.19 9.58 -6.93
N PRO A 72 -25.26 9.44 -8.27
CA PRO A 72 -25.88 10.45 -9.12
C PRO A 72 -27.31 10.64 -8.62
N THR A 73 -27.60 11.83 -8.09
CA THR A 73 -28.95 12.22 -7.69
C THR A 73 -29.80 12.12 -8.95
N GLY A 74 -30.60 11.06 -9.05
CA GLY A 74 -31.55 10.87 -10.12
C GLY A 74 -32.45 12.09 -10.15
N GLY A 75 -32.29 12.92 -11.18
CA GLY A 75 -33.19 14.02 -11.47
C GLY A 75 -34.56 13.46 -11.80
N LEU A 76 -35.53 13.73 -10.92
CA LEU A 76 -36.95 13.71 -11.25
C LEU A 76 -37.33 15.03 -11.91
#